data_AF-A0AAJ6E2N3-F1
#
_entry.id   AF-A0AAJ6E2N3-F1
#
_cell.length_a   1.000
_cell.length_b   1.000
_cell.length_c   1.000
_cell.angle_alpha   90.00
_cell.angle_beta   90.00
_cell.angle_gamma   90.00
#
_symmetry.space_group_name_H-M   'P 1'
#
loop_
_entity.id
_entity.type
_entity.pdbx_description
1 polymer ?
#
loop_
_entity_poly.entity_id
_entity_poly.type
_entity_poly.pdbx_seq_one_letter_code
_entity_poly.pdbx_strand_id
1 'polypeptide(L)'
;MRCLVVADLHYSLPQFDWLVSAAPHFDLIIFAGDALDVGSMVDFRAQIVVVRKYLALLAGQTRVILCSGNHDLDERNAEGEKIARWIAGVRELGIACDGDSLTIDDTLFTVCPWWDGPQVKQCIADQLRDAAGKRPQRWIWAHHAPPADSPTSWDGKRFFGDVELVQWIMQYQPSMVISGHVHQSPFIKDGSWFDRLGPTWVFNAGLQPGRPPTHIVLDLDANRAFWLAAGEAQWIGLNAPLKRPAAFVEEPPDWLTSLDRIADPSLARPQAAAG
;
A
#
# COMPACT_ATOMS: atom_id res chain seq x y z
N MET A 1 16.40 -5.13 -3.39
CA MET A 1 15.01 -5.42 -3.01
C MET A 1 14.02 -4.64 -3.88
N ARG A 2 13.08 -5.35 -4.52
CA ARG A 2 11.93 -4.81 -5.25
C ARG A 2 10.64 -5.06 -4.50
N CYS A 3 9.93 -4.00 -4.16
CA CYS A 3 8.66 -4.05 -3.45
C CYS A 3 7.50 -3.70 -4.38
N LEU A 4 6.44 -4.50 -4.38
CA LEU A 4 5.17 -4.15 -5.01
C LEU A 4 4.26 -3.52 -3.96
N VAL A 5 3.77 -2.32 -4.24
CA VAL A 5 2.86 -1.57 -3.38
C VAL A 5 1.49 -1.52 -4.05
N VAL A 6 0.47 -1.94 -3.31
CA VAL A 6 -0.95 -1.78 -3.66
C VAL A 6 -1.69 -1.16 -2.48
N ALA A 7 -2.80 -0.49 -2.76
CA ALA A 7 -3.73 0.02 -1.76
C ALA A 7 -5.14 -0.02 -2.35
N ASP A 8 -6.16 0.09 -1.52
CA ASP A 8 -7.54 0.34 -1.97
C ASP A 8 -8.04 -0.70 -2.98
N LEU A 9 -7.74 -1.99 -2.78
CA LEU A 9 -8.30 -3.00 -3.70
C LEU A 9 -9.81 -3.17 -3.51
N HIS A 10 -10.37 -2.72 -2.37
CA HIS A 10 -11.81 -2.69 -2.13
C HIS A 10 -12.49 -4.01 -2.50
N TYR A 11 -11.95 -5.13 -2.00
CA TYR A 11 -12.46 -6.47 -2.27
C TYR A 11 -12.57 -6.86 -3.76
N SER A 12 -11.79 -6.22 -4.64
CA SER A 12 -11.75 -6.54 -6.06
C SER A 12 -11.01 -7.86 -6.31
N LEU A 13 -11.75 -8.97 -6.38
CA LEU A 13 -11.18 -10.31 -6.61
C LEU A 13 -10.28 -10.38 -7.86
N PRO A 14 -10.61 -9.76 -9.01
CA PRO A 14 -9.71 -9.74 -10.17
C PRO A 14 -8.35 -9.08 -9.90
N GLN A 15 -8.32 -8.05 -9.04
CA GLN A 15 -7.07 -7.40 -8.64
C GLN A 15 -6.27 -8.26 -7.66
N PHE A 16 -6.94 -8.96 -6.73
CA PHE A 16 -6.29 -9.96 -5.88
C PHE A 16 -5.71 -11.14 -6.68
N ASP A 17 -6.43 -11.64 -7.69
CA ASP A 17 -5.94 -12.69 -8.60
C ASP A 17 -4.68 -12.24 -9.36
N TRP A 18 -4.67 -10.99 -9.82
CA TRP A 18 -3.49 -10.39 -10.44
C TRP A 18 -2.34 -10.28 -9.44
N LEU A 19 -2.60 -9.81 -8.22
CA LEU A 19 -1.59 -9.65 -7.18
C LEU A 19 -0.89 -10.99 -6.85
N VAL A 20 -1.68 -12.07 -6.74
CA VAL A 20 -1.15 -13.45 -6.56
C VAL A 20 -0.26 -13.87 -7.73
N SER A 21 -0.64 -13.52 -8.95
CA SER A 21 0.12 -13.85 -10.15
C SER A 21 1.40 -13.02 -10.29
N ALA A 22 1.38 -11.78 -9.82
CA ALA A 22 2.51 -10.86 -9.84
C ALA A 22 3.52 -11.14 -8.72
N ALA A 23 3.08 -11.73 -7.60
CA ALA A 23 3.88 -11.94 -6.40
C ALA A 23 5.29 -12.55 -6.61
N PRO A 24 5.48 -13.58 -7.47
CA PRO A 24 6.80 -14.18 -7.70
C PRO A 24 7.88 -13.22 -8.25
N HIS A 25 7.47 -12.06 -8.79
CA HIS A 25 8.39 -11.08 -9.36
C HIS A 25 8.97 -10.12 -8.31
N PHE A 26 8.50 -10.16 -7.06
CA PHE A 26 8.83 -9.20 -6.01
C PHE A 26 9.34 -9.86 -4.74
N ASP A 27 10.25 -9.19 -4.06
CA ASP A 27 10.83 -9.65 -2.79
C ASP A 27 9.89 -9.38 -1.59
N LEU A 28 8.96 -8.42 -1.76
CA LEU A 28 8.01 -7.95 -0.77
C LEU A 28 6.77 -7.37 -1.45
N ILE A 29 5.59 -7.66 -0.90
CA ILE A 29 4.34 -6.96 -1.18
C ILE A 29 3.97 -6.09 0.01
N ILE A 30 3.64 -4.82 -0.24
CA ILE A 30 3.13 -3.88 0.75
C ILE A 30 1.70 -3.52 0.37
N PHE A 31 0.75 -3.90 1.21
CA PHE A 31 -0.64 -3.55 1.06
C PHE A 31 -0.97 -2.40 2.01
N ALA A 32 -1.10 -1.20 1.46
CA ALA A 32 -1.26 0.04 2.22
C ALA A 32 -2.75 0.37 2.48
N GLY A 33 -3.49 -0.57 3.06
CA GLY A 33 -4.88 -0.40 3.51
C GLY A 33 -5.96 -0.68 2.48
N ASP A 34 -7.18 -0.83 3.00
CA ASP A 34 -8.44 -1.04 2.28
C ASP A 34 -8.41 -2.29 1.39
N ALA A 35 -8.15 -3.43 2.04
CA ALA A 35 -8.25 -4.74 1.41
C ALA A 35 -9.72 -5.18 1.26
N LEU A 36 -10.57 -4.77 2.21
CA LEU A 36 -12.01 -5.00 2.20
C LEU A 36 -12.77 -3.81 1.62
N ASP A 37 -14.06 -3.99 1.35
CA ASP A 37 -14.96 -2.91 0.93
C ASP A 37 -16.22 -2.89 1.81
N VAL A 38 -16.32 -1.87 2.66
CA VAL A 38 -17.51 -1.63 3.51
C VAL A 38 -18.76 -1.28 2.69
N GLY A 39 -18.60 -0.80 1.46
CA GLY A 39 -19.69 -0.48 0.53
C GLY A 39 -20.20 -1.67 -0.29
N SER A 40 -19.53 -2.82 -0.23
CA SER A 40 -19.89 -4.00 -1.00
C SER A 40 -21.17 -4.66 -0.48
N MET A 41 -21.92 -5.29 -1.40
CA MET A 41 -23.07 -6.13 -1.04
C MET A 41 -22.66 -7.47 -0.39
N VAL A 42 -21.40 -7.85 -0.52
CA VAL A 42 -20.87 -9.08 0.10
C VAL A 42 -20.67 -8.84 1.59
N ASP A 43 -21.19 -9.74 2.42
CA ASP A 43 -21.04 -9.68 3.86
C ASP A 43 -19.58 -9.49 4.28
N PHE A 44 -19.35 -8.56 5.21
CA PHE A 44 -18.01 -8.16 5.64
C PHE A 44 -17.17 -9.33 6.17
N ARG A 45 -17.79 -10.28 6.89
CA ARG A 45 -17.08 -11.47 7.39
C ARG A 45 -16.76 -12.44 6.26
N ALA A 46 -17.64 -12.56 5.27
CA ALA A 46 -17.34 -13.34 4.06
C ALA A 46 -16.15 -12.74 3.30
N GLN A 47 -16.07 -11.41 3.20
CA GLN A 47 -14.91 -10.75 2.59
C GLN A 47 -13.62 -11.08 3.34
N ILE A 48 -13.60 -10.97 4.68
CA ILE A 48 -12.45 -11.34 5.51
C ILE A 48 -11.98 -12.77 5.22
N VAL A 49 -12.91 -13.73 5.13
CA VAL A 49 -12.56 -15.13 4.85
C VAL A 49 -11.88 -15.28 3.49
N VAL A 50 -12.40 -14.61 2.46
CA VAL A 50 -11.84 -14.68 1.10
C VAL A 50 -10.50 -13.96 1.01
N VAL A 51 -10.38 -12.73 1.53
CA VAL A 51 -9.13 -11.97 1.53
C VAL A 51 -8.04 -12.70 2.32
N ARG A 52 -8.36 -13.32 3.47
CA ARG A 52 -7.39 -14.15 4.21
C ARG A 52 -6.86 -15.32 3.38
N LYS A 53 -7.66 -15.91 2.48
CA LYS A 53 -7.18 -16.96 1.56
C LYS A 53 -6.20 -16.39 0.53
N TYR A 54 -6.50 -15.23 -0.05
CA TYR A 54 -5.55 -14.55 -0.95
C TYR A 54 -4.24 -14.20 -0.25
N LEU A 55 -4.32 -13.64 0.96
CA LEU A 55 -3.15 -13.33 1.79
C LEU A 55 -2.31 -14.57 2.09
N ALA A 56 -2.93 -15.72 2.37
CA ALA A 56 -2.21 -16.98 2.56
C ALA A 56 -1.49 -17.44 1.28
N LEU A 57 -2.12 -17.29 0.10
CA LEU A 57 -1.48 -17.59 -1.19
C LEU A 57 -0.29 -16.66 -1.49
N LEU A 58 -0.40 -15.38 -1.11
CA LEU A 58 0.68 -14.40 -1.26
C LEU A 58 1.86 -14.72 -0.32
N ALA A 59 1.57 -15.00 0.96
CA ALA A 59 2.58 -15.34 1.95
C ALA A 59 3.32 -16.66 1.64
N GLY A 60 2.69 -17.57 0.88
CA GLY A 60 3.32 -18.77 0.36
C GLY A 60 4.33 -18.52 -0.78
N GLN A 61 4.33 -17.33 -1.38
CA GLN A 61 5.18 -16.98 -2.54
C GLN A 61 6.24 -15.94 -2.21
N THR A 62 5.91 -14.93 -1.40
CA THR A 62 6.82 -13.84 -1.03
C THR A 62 6.45 -13.25 0.33
N ARG A 63 7.25 -12.28 0.82
CA ARG A 63 6.94 -11.56 2.06
C ARG A 63 5.77 -10.61 1.84
N VAL A 64 4.92 -10.45 2.85
CA VAL A 64 3.76 -9.56 2.78
C VAL A 64 3.72 -8.66 4.01
N ILE A 65 3.43 -7.38 3.77
CA ILE A 65 3.02 -6.39 4.76
C ILE A 65 1.57 -6.01 4.47
N LEU A 66 0.74 -5.96 5.52
CA LEU A 66 -0.65 -5.49 5.46
C LEU A 66 -0.91 -4.42 6.51
N CYS A 67 -1.14 -3.20 6.05
CA CYS A 67 -1.64 -2.07 6.84
C CYS A 67 -3.18 -2.06 6.75
N SER A 68 -3.89 -1.75 7.83
CA SER A 68 -5.33 -1.44 7.76
C SER A 68 -5.58 -0.10 7.09
N GLY A 69 -6.72 -0.01 6.41
CA GLY A 69 -7.41 1.25 6.09
C GLY A 69 -8.77 1.34 6.77
N ASN A 70 -9.53 2.38 6.43
CA ASN A 70 -10.83 2.64 7.04
C ASN A 70 -11.94 1.66 6.62
N HIS A 71 -11.73 0.89 5.56
CA HIS A 71 -12.64 -0.18 5.12
C HIS A 71 -12.36 -1.51 5.81
N ASP A 72 -11.27 -1.63 6.56
CA ASP A 72 -10.86 -2.90 7.18
C ASP A 72 -11.37 -3.07 8.63
N LEU A 73 -12.12 -2.12 9.18
CA LEU A 73 -12.47 -2.06 10.60
C LEU A 73 -13.67 -2.98 10.95
N ASP A 74 -13.42 -4.10 11.64
CA ASP A 74 -14.42 -5.14 11.95
C ASP A 74 -14.95 -5.12 13.40
N GLU A 75 -14.35 -4.34 14.29
CA GLU A 75 -14.69 -4.32 15.72
C GLU A 75 -14.54 -2.92 16.34
N ARG A 76 -15.01 -2.77 17.58
CA ARG A 76 -14.67 -1.65 18.47
C ARG A 76 -13.91 -2.15 19.70
N ASN A 77 -12.85 -1.45 20.09
CA ASN A 77 -12.14 -1.73 21.35
C ASN A 77 -12.96 -1.29 22.59
N ALA A 78 -12.40 -1.46 23.79
CA ALA A 78 -13.07 -1.14 25.05
C ALA A 78 -13.40 0.37 25.19
N GLU A 79 -12.61 1.21 24.52
CA GLU A 79 -12.71 2.67 24.46
C GLU A 79 -13.68 3.13 23.36
N GLY A 80 -14.21 2.19 22.57
CA GLY A 80 -15.18 2.43 21.52
C GLY A 80 -14.59 2.84 20.16
N GLU A 81 -13.27 2.87 20.01
CA GLU A 81 -12.58 3.15 18.73
C GLU A 81 -12.77 1.96 17.78
N LYS A 82 -13.04 2.25 16.51
CA LYS A 82 -13.08 1.21 15.47
C LYS A 82 -11.67 0.67 15.19
N ILE A 83 -11.53 -0.64 15.12
CA ILE A 83 -10.25 -1.33 14.89
C ILE A 83 -10.40 -2.46 13.86
N ALA A 84 -9.30 -2.81 13.18
CA ALA A 84 -9.20 -3.97 12.30
C ALA A 84 -8.68 -5.20 13.06
N ARG A 85 -9.49 -5.76 13.97
CA ARG A 85 -9.11 -6.96 14.75
C ARG A 85 -8.74 -8.13 13.83
N TRP A 86 -9.43 -8.31 12.69
CA TRP A 86 -9.15 -9.43 11.79
C TRP A 86 -7.72 -9.41 11.23
N ILE A 87 -7.12 -8.23 11.04
CA ILE A 87 -5.74 -8.08 10.56
C ILE A 87 -4.75 -8.66 11.57
N ALA A 88 -5.01 -8.56 12.87
CA ALA A 88 -4.13 -9.19 13.85
C ALA A 88 -3.98 -10.71 13.64
N GLY A 89 -5.03 -11.38 13.13
CA GLY A 89 -5.02 -12.80 12.80
C GLY A 89 -4.21 -13.16 11.54
N VAL A 90 -3.76 -12.19 10.73
CA VAL A 90 -2.89 -12.49 9.57
C VAL A 90 -1.45 -12.79 9.98
N ARG A 91 -1.06 -12.45 11.22
CA ARG A 91 0.24 -12.84 11.79
C ARG A 91 0.45 -14.36 11.79
N GLU A 92 -0.63 -15.12 11.94
CA GLU A 92 -0.62 -16.59 11.85
C GLU A 92 -0.12 -17.09 10.47
N LEU A 93 -0.21 -16.25 9.44
CA LEU A 93 0.26 -16.51 8.08
C LEU A 93 1.71 -16.03 7.85
N GLY A 94 2.38 -15.50 8.89
CA GLY A 94 3.72 -14.90 8.77
C GLY A 94 3.73 -13.50 8.12
N ILE A 95 2.57 -12.84 8.06
CA ILE A 95 2.42 -11.49 7.49
C ILE A 95 2.69 -10.45 8.58
N ALA A 96 3.54 -9.48 8.29
CA ALA A 96 3.73 -8.31 9.16
C ALA A 96 2.55 -7.36 8.98
N CYS A 97 1.93 -6.93 10.08
CA CYS A 97 0.73 -6.12 10.01
C CYS A 97 0.69 -5.01 11.08
N ASP A 98 -0.42 -4.29 11.17
CA ASP A 98 -0.70 -3.24 12.15
C ASP A 98 0.01 -3.40 13.50
N GLY A 99 0.87 -2.45 13.84
CA GLY A 99 1.66 -2.43 15.08
C GLY A 99 3.02 -3.13 14.99
N ASP A 100 3.29 -3.86 13.91
CA ASP A 100 4.57 -4.56 13.73
C ASP A 100 5.65 -3.63 13.16
N SER A 101 6.91 -4.05 13.34
CA SER A 101 8.03 -3.56 12.54
C SER A 101 8.88 -4.73 12.09
N LEU A 102 9.29 -4.72 10.83
CA LEU A 102 10.04 -5.78 10.17
C LEU A 102 11.28 -5.18 9.52
N THR A 103 12.45 -5.75 9.81
CA THR A 103 13.68 -5.39 9.10
C THR A 103 13.95 -6.41 8.01
N ILE A 104 14.15 -5.93 6.78
CA ILE A 104 14.65 -6.73 5.65
C ILE A 104 15.92 -6.03 5.17
N ASP A 105 17.04 -6.74 5.26
CA ASP A 105 18.38 -6.21 4.98
C ASP A 105 18.66 -4.90 5.75
N ASP A 106 18.87 -3.78 5.05
CA ASP A 106 19.16 -2.46 5.59
C ASP A 106 17.92 -1.56 5.78
N THR A 107 16.72 -2.14 5.59
CA THR A 107 15.46 -1.40 5.52
C THR A 107 14.51 -1.86 6.62
N LEU A 108 14.16 -0.92 7.50
CA LEU A 108 13.10 -1.11 8.49
C LEU A 108 11.75 -0.70 7.89
N PHE A 109 10.77 -1.57 8.01
CA PHE A 109 9.38 -1.30 7.72
C PHE A 109 8.60 -1.19 9.03
N THR A 110 7.77 -0.16 9.17
CA THR A 110 6.84 -0.01 10.29
C THR A 110 5.42 0.08 9.75
N VAL A 111 4.53 -0.75 10.29
CA VAL A 111 3.14 -0.86 9.82
C VAL A 111 2.24 -0.14 10.82
N CYS A 112 1.75 1.03 10.44
CA CYS A 112 0.95 1.88 11.31
C CYS A 112 -0.54 1.60 11.04
N PRO A 113 -1.32 1.11 12.04
CA PRO A 113 -2.75 0.89 11.86
C PRO A 113 -3.50 2.16 11.46
N TRP A 114 -4.65 1.99 10.83
CA TRP A 114 -5.68 3.03 10.81
C TRP A 114 -6.10 3.37 12.23
N TRP A 115 -6.19 4.66 12.56
CA TRP A 115 -6.60 5.13 13.87
C TRP A 115 -7.95 5.86 13.79
N ASP A 116 -8.90 5.46 14.65
CA ASP A 116 -10.23 6.08 14.79
C ASP A 116 -10.29 7.02 16.01
N GLY A 117 -9.34 6.88 16.95
CA GLY A 117 -9.32 7.65 18.19
C GLY A 117 -7.95 7.77 18.86
N PRO A 118 -7.88 8.45 20.02
CA PRO A 118 -6.64 8.79 20.69
C PRO A 118 -5.80 7.60 21.15
N GLN A 119 -6.39 6.44 21.45
CA GLN A 119 -5.65 5.28 21.95
C GLN A 119 -4.80 4.66 20.83
N VAL A 120 -5.41 4.30 19.69
CA VAL A 120 -4.64 3.77 18.54
C VAL A 120 -3.64 4.80 18.04
N LYS A 121 -4.01 6.09 18.01
CA LYS A 121 -3.06 7.17 17.69
C LYS A 121 -1.84 7.17 18.61
N GLN A 122 -2.04 7.04 19.92
CA GLN A 122 -0.94 6.98 20.88
C GLN A 122 -0.09 5.71 20.68
N CYS A 123 -0.71 4.57 20.38
CA CYS A 123 0.02 3.35 20.05
C CYS A 123 0.94 3.53 18.83
N ILE A 124 0.48 4.23 17.77
CA ILE A 124 1.34 4.57 16.61
C ILE A 124 2.49 5.47 17.05
N ALA A 125 2.21 6.52 17.83
CA ALA A 125 3.25 7.43 18.30
C ALA A 125 4.33 6.70 19.14
N ASP A 126 3.92 5.75 19.98
CA ASP A 126 4.81 4.91 20.78
C ASP A 126 5.63 3.96 19.89
N GLN A 127 4.97 3.29 18.93
CA GLN A 127 5.62 2.41 17.94
C GLN A 127 6.69 3.16 17.15
N LEU A 128 6.38 4.35 16.64
CA LEU A 128 7.31 5.18 15.88
C LEU A 128 8.48 5.66 16.74
N ARG A 129 8.24 6.08 17.98
CA ARG A 129 9.30 6.47 18.92
C ARG A 129 10.27 5.31 19.16
N ASP A 130 9.74 4.12 19.41
CA ASP A 130 10.54 2.94 19.71
C ASP A 130 11.35 2.47 18.49
N ALA A 131 10.75 2.53 17.30
CA ALA A 131 11.41 2.22 16.03
C ALA A 131 12.50 3.25 15.66
N ALA A 132 12.30 4.53 15.97
CA ALA A 132 13.27 5.59 15.71
C ALA A 132 14.61 5.34 16.43
N GLY A 133 14.58 4.77 17.64
CA GLY A 133 15.78 4.41 18.40
C GLY A 133 16.58 3.23 17.83
N LYS A 134 15.98 2.46 16.91
CA LYS A 134 16.54 1.21 16.38
C LYS A 134 16.73 1.25 14.85
N ARG A 135 16.40 2.38 14.20
CA ARG A 135 16.29 2.42 12.74
C ARG A 135 17.64 2.25 12.04
N PRO A 136 17.70 1.44 10.96
CA PRO A 136 18.85 1.36 10.06
C PRO A 136 18.86 2.59 9.12
N GLN A 137 19.62 2.52 8.03
CA GLN A 137 19.75 3.61 7.07
C GLN A 137 18.41 3.98 6.40
N ARG A 138 17.60 2.97 6.05
CA ARG A 138 16.30 3.18 5.38
C ARG A 138 15.16 2.81 6.31
N TRP A 139 14.19 3.70 6.45
CA TRP A 139 12.98 3.48 7.24
C TRP A 139 11.74 3.83 6.43
N ILE A 140 10.85 2.86 6.24
CA ILE A 140 9.64 2.98 5.42
C ILE A 140 8.42 2.74 6.29
N TRP A 141 7.43 3.61 6.22
CA TRP A 141 6.15 3.43 6.90
C TRP A 141 5.09 2.99 5.90
N ALA A 142 4.28 2.01 6.27
CA ALA A 142 2.98 1.78 5.67
C ALA A 142 1.93 2.44 6.58
N HIS A 143 1.22 3.43 6.05
CA HIS A 143 0.19 4.20 6.77
C HIS A 143 -0.89 4.60 5.77
N HIS A 144 -2.10 4.06 5.90
CA HIS A 144 -3.10 4.16 4.83
C HIS A 144 -3.51 5.60 4.50
N ALA A 145 -3.76 6.45 5.51
CA ALA A 145 -4.06 7.86 5.26
C ALA A 145 -2.80 8.62 4.82
N PRO A 146 -2.80 9.32 3.68
CA PRO A 146 -1.68 10.16 3.23
C PRO A 146 -1.56 11.42 4.12
N PRO A 147 -0.43 12.14 4.09
CA PRO A 147 -0.24 13.35 4.89
C PRO A 147 -1.18 14.48 4.46
N ALA A 148 -1.63 15.28 5.43
CA ALA A 148 -2.39 16.50 5.16
C ALA A 148 -1.61 17.50 4.30
N ASP A 149 -2.35 18.35 3.58
CA ASP A 149 -1.83 19.45 2.76
C ASP A 149 -0.74 19.04 1.74
N SER A 150 -0.84 17.82 1.23
CA SER A 150 0.05 17.26 0.21
C SER A 150 -0.74 16.94 -1.07
N PRO A 151 -0.17 17.06 -2.28
CA PRO A 151 -0.78 16.56 -3.50
C PRO A 151 -1.19 15.08 -3.45
N THR A 152 -0.57 14.29 -2.56
CA THR A 152 -0.94 12.89 -2.29
C THR A 152 -2.25 12.70 -1.53
N SER A 153 -2.81 13.77 -0.96
CA SER A 153 -4.10 13.76 -0.25
C SER A 153 -5.13 14.70 -0.87
N TRP A 154 -4.86 15.23 -2.06
CA TRP A 154 -5.75 16.16 -2.77
C TRP A 154 -6.86 15.43 -3.52
N ASP A 155 -8.09 15.86 -3.34
CA ASP A 155 -9.28 15.23 -3.93
C ASP A 155 -9.87 16.02 -5.13
N GLY A 156 -9.32 17.21 -5.40
CA GLY A 156 -9.79 18.15 -6.43
C GLY A 156 -10.48 19.38 -5.86
N LYS A 157 -10.80 19.36 -4.57
CA LYS A 157 -11.49 20.43 -3.84
C LYS A 157 -10.86 20.73 -2.49
N ARG A 158 -10.41 19.72 -1.76
CA ARG A 158 -9.75 19.82 -0.45
C ARG A 158 -8.77 18.67 -0.21
N PHE A 159 -7.97 18.79 0.84
CA PHE A 159 -7.09 17.73 1.31
C PHE A 159 -7.82 16.82 2.30
N PHE A 160 -7.63 15.51 2.16
CA PHE A 160 -8.13 14.45 3.05
C PHE A 160 -6.97 13.65 3.65
N GLY A 161 -5.94 14.35 4.11
CA GLY A 161 -4.78 13.74 4.71
C GLY A 161 -4.76 13.82 6.24
N ASP A 162 -3.92 13.01 6.85
CA ASP A 162 -3.68 12.97 8.28
C ASP A 162 -2.69 14.06 8.71
N VAL A 163 -3.13 14.92 9.62
CA VAL A 163 -2.33 16.01 10.20
C VAL A 163 -1.27 15.49 11.17
N GLU A 164 -1.57 14.41 11.91
CA GLU A 164 -0.66 13.80 12.87
C GLU A 164 0.51 13.13 12.14
N LEU A 165 0.23 12.50 10.99
CA LEU A 165 1.25 11.96 10.10
C LEU A 165 2.26 13.02 9.65
N VAL A 166 1.82 14.24 9.35
CA VAL A 166 2.75 15.34 9.01
C VAL A 166 3.71 15.62 10.17
N GLN A 167 3.19 15.66 11.41
CA GLN A 167 4.02 15.90 12.59
C GLN A 167 5.02 14.77 12.81
N TRP A 168 4.58 13.50 12.70
CA TRP A 168 5.46 12.35 12.81
C TRP A 168 6.53 12.32 11.72
N ILE A 169 6.18 12.63 10.47
CA ILE A 169 7.14 12.72 9.36
C ILE A 169 8.19 13.79 9.66
N MET A 170 7.80 14.98 10.12
CA MET A 170 8.74 16.06 10.41
C MET A 170 9.65 15.73 11.60
N GLN A 171 9.12 15.05 12.61
CA GLN A 171 9.87 14.64 13.80
C GLN A 171 10.86 13.51 13.51
N TYR A 172 10.41 12.46 12.82
CA TYR A 172 11.16 11.21 12.69
C TYR A 172 11.87 11.06 11.35
N GLN A 173 11.41 11.76 10.31
CA GLN A 173 12.02 11.77 8.98
C GLN A 173 12.30 10.36 8.45
N PRO A 174 11.27 9.50 8.28
CA PRO A 174 11.47 8.23 7.59
C PRO A 174 11.92 8.49 6.15
N SER A 175 12.52 7.50 5.50
CA SER A 175 12.88 7.62 4.09
C SER A 175 11.64 7.72 3.21
N MET A 176 10.59 6.95 3.55
CA MET A 176 9.35 6.90 2.77
C MET A 176 8.11 6.66 3.64
N VAL A 177 6.97 7.17 3.20
CA VAL A 177 5.64 6.80 3.69
C VAL A 177 4.79 6.33 2.52
N ILE A 178 4.18 5.16 2.66
CA ILE A 178 3.35 4.49 1.66
C ILE A 178 1.90 4.53 2.12
N SER A 179 1.04 5.09 1.28
CA SER A 179 -0.36 5.41 1.60
C SER A 179 -1.32 5.03 0.46
N GLY A 180 -2.61 5.15 0.74
CA GLY A 180 -3.73 5.02 -0.20
C GLY A 180 -4.79 6.09 0.10
N HIS A 181 -6.03 5.66 0.35
CA HIS A 181 -7.17 6.42 0.89
C HIS A 181 -7.76 7.48 -0.05
N VAL A 182 -6.94 8.39 -0.59
CA VAL A 182 -7.40 9.45 -1.49
C VAL A 182 -7.24 9.00 -2.94
N HIS A 183 -8.27 8.30 -3.42
CA HIS A 183 -8.29 7.55 -4.68
C HIS A 183 -7.87 8.34 -5.91
N GLN A 184 -8.36 9.57 -6.01
CA GLN A 184 -8.21 10.38 -7.22
C GLN A 184 -6.92 11.20 -7.25
N SER A 185 -6.16 11.28 -6.16
CA SER A 185 -4.99 12.18 -6.06
C SER A 185 -4.02 12.06 -7.24
N PRO A 186 -3.64 10.85 -7.71
CA PRO A 186 -2.75 10.74 -8.87
C PRO A 186 -3.32 11.22 -10.21
N PHE A 187 -4.65 11.30 -10.33
CA PHE A 187 -5.35 11.41 -11.61
C PHE A 187 -5.96 12.78 -11.89
N ILE A 188 -5.87 13.69 -10.93
CA ILE A 188 -6.51 15.00 -11.01
C ILE A 188 -5.49 16.11 -11.02
N LYS A 189 -5.91 17.26 -11.55
CA LYS A 189 -5.10 18.47 -11.53
C LYS A 189 -4.71 18.83 -10.09
N ASP A 190 -3.45 19.21 -9.92
CA ASP A 190 -2.83 19.61 -8.65
C ASP A 190 -2.68 18.47 -7.61
N GLY A 191 -3.16 17.27 -7.93
CA GLY A 191 -2.86 16.05 -7.20
C GLY A 191 -1.61 15.33 -7.73
N SER A 192 -1.13 14.34 -6.99
CA SER A 192 0.01 13.52 -7.41
C SER A 192 0.06 12.18 -6.68
N TRP A 193 0.65 11.15 -7.30
CA TRP A 193 0.97 9.89 -6.63
C TRP A 193 2.18 9.99 -5.70
N PHE A 194 2.92 11.11 -5.74
CA PHE A 194 4.08 11.31 -4.90
C PHE A 194 4.25 12.76 -4.42
N ASP A 195 4.89 12.92 -3.27
CA ASP A 195 5.34 14.19 -2.74
C ASP A 195 6.57 14.02 -1.86
N ARG A 196 7.15 15.14 -1.41
CA ARG A 196 8.27 15.13 -0.49
C ARG A 196 8.07 16.12 0.66
N LEU A 197 8.02 15.59 1.87
CA LEU A 197 7.89 16.35 3.12
C LEU A 197 9.24 16.35 3.84
N GLY A 198 9.97 17.46 3.74
CA GLY A 198 11.37 17.50 4.18
C GLY A 198 12.22 16.48 3.38
N PRO A 199 12.96 15.55 4.03
CA PRO A 199 13.70 14.53 3.31
C PRO A 199 12.84 13.33 2.87
N THR A 200 11.65 13.16 3.45
CA THR A 200 10.77 11.99 3.34
C THR A 200 9.98 12.00 2.04
N TRP A 201 10.07 10.91 1.27
CA TRP A 201 9.15 10.69 0.15
C TRP A 201 7.80 10.17 0.65
N VAL A 202 6.71 10.61 0.04
CA VAL A 202 5.37 10.16 0.37
C VAL A 202 4.72 9.69 -0.91
N PHE A 203 4.06 8.54 -0.86
CA PHE A 203 3.43 7.90 -1.99
C PHE A 203 1.96 7.60 -1.72
N ASN A 204 1.12 7.77 -2.74
CA ASN A 204 -0.27 7.32 -2.79
C ASN A 204 -0.51 6.65 -4.14
N ALA A 205 -0.87 5.36 -4.12
CA ALA A 205 -1.10 4.59 -5.34
C ALA A 205 -2.33 5.10 -6.14
N GLY A 206 -3.35 5.63 -5.46
CA GLY A 206 -4.65 5.93 -6.03
C GLY A 206 -5.45 4.67 -6.38
N LEU A 207 -6.67 4.87 -6.90
CA LEU A 207 -7.57 3.78 -7.26
C LEU A 207 -8.11 3.96 -8.68
N GLN A 208 -8.01 2.89 -9.47
CA GLN A 208 -8.75 2.72 -10.72
C GLN A 208 -9.40 1.34 -10.76
N PRO A 209 -10.56 1.21 -11.43
CA PRO A 209 -11.13 -0.10 -11.71
C PRO A 209 -10.25 -0.85 -12.72
N GLY A 210 -10.34 -2.18 -12.71
CA GLY A 210 -9.70 -3.05 -13.70
C GLY A 210 -8.57 -3.91 -13.14
N ARG A 211 -7.89 -4.61 -14.04
CA ARG A 211 -6.79 -5.53 -13.77
C ARG A 211 -5.65 -5.20 -14.74
N PRO A 212 -4.43 -4.86 -14.28
CA PRO A 212 -3.97 -4.75 -12.89
C PRO A 212 -4.64 -3.60 -12.09
N PRO A 213 -4.54 -3.59 -10.74
CA PRO A 213 -4.79 -2.39 -9.96
C PRO A 213 -3.75 -1.31 -10.29
N THR A 214 -4.05 -0.06 -9.96
CA THR A 214 -3.01 0.96 -9.87
C THR A 214 -2.02 0.55 -8.78
N HIS A 215 -0.73 0.60 -9.07
CA HIS A 215 0.28 0.13 -8.14
C HIS A 215 1.58 0.91 -8.26
N ILE A 216 2.39 0.81 -7.21
CA ILE A 216 3.73 1.39 -7.17
C ILE A 216 4.75 0.26 -7.07
N VAL A 217 5.86 0.37 -7.78
CA VAL A 217 7.01 -0.50 -7.59
C VAL A 217 8.17 0.32 -7.04
N LEU A 218 8.68 -0.10 -5.89
CA LEU A 218 9.88 0.46 -5.29
C LEU A 218 11.06 -0.46 -5.61
N ASP A 219 11.97 0.02 -6.46
CA ASP A 219 13.27 -0.62 -6.67
C ASP A 219 14.30 0.08 -5.77
N LEU A 220 14.48 -0.47 -4.57
CA LEU A 220 15.30 0.16 -3.54
C LEU A 220 16.80 0.05 -3.84
N ASP A 221 17.22 -0.94 -4.63
CA ASP A 221 18.61 -1.08 -5.06
C ASP A 221 18.93 -0.04 -6.12
N ALA A 222 18.02 0.16 -7.08
CA ALA A 222 18.15 1.18 -8.12
C ALA A 222 17.81 2.59 -7.64
N ASN A 223 17.28 2.76 -6.42
CA ASN A 223 16.74 4.00 -5.88
C ASN A 223 15.71 4.64 -6.84
N ARG A 224 14.74 3.84 -7.30
CA ARG A 224 13.64 4.29 -8.17
C ARG A 224 12.28 3.88 -7.62
N ALA A 225 11.30 4.74 -7.86
CA ALA A 225 9.89 4.40 -7.67
C ALA A 225 9.17 4.54 -9.02
N PHE A 226 8.34 3.57 -9.34
CA PHE A 226 7.49 3.52 -10.53
C PHE A 226 6.05 3.55 -10.10
N TRP A 227 5.21 4.32 -10.78
CA TRP A 227 3.76 4.33 -10.61
C TRP A 227 3.11 3.92 -11.92
N LEU A 228 2.21 2.94 -11.82
CA LEU A 228 1.66 2.22 -12.96
C LEU A 228 0.15 2.23 -12.85
N ALA A 229 -0.50 2.87 -13.82
CA ALA A 229 -1.93 3.04 -13.92
C ALA A 229 -2.43 2.59 -15.29
N ALA A 230 -3.74 2.52 -15.48
CA ALA A 230 -4.32 2.17 -16.76
C ALA A 230 -3.95 3.21 -17.83
N GLY A 231 -3.09 2.79 -18.78
CA GLY A 231 -2.65 3.62 -19.91
C GLY A 231 -1.53 4.62 -19.58
N GLU A 232 -0.97 4.58 -18.37
CA GLU A 232 0.09 5.51 -17.97
C GLU A 232 1.11 4.85 -17.03
N ALA A 233 2.40 5.09 -17.30
CA ALA A 233 3.49 4.63 -16.47
C ALA A 233 4.48 5.77 -16.23
N GLN A 234 4.75 6.08 -14.97
CA GLN A 234 5.66 7.14 -14.54
C GLN A 234 6.71 6.61 -13.58
N TRP A 235 7.83 7.34 -13.45
CA TRP A 235 8.86 7.03 -12.47
C TRP A 235 9.58 8.26 -11.93
N ILE A 236 10.17 8.12 -10.75
CA ILE A 236 11.05 9.10 -10.12
C ILE A 236 12.32 8.42 -9.58
N GLY A 237 13.41 9.19 -9.52
CA GLY A 237 14.61 8.80 -8.78
C GLY A 237 14.49 9.21 -7.31
N LEU A 238 14.64 8.25 -6.40
CA LEU A 238 14.52 8.48 -4.95
C LEU A 238 15.68 9.34 -4.38
N ASN A 239 16.81 9.39 -5.08
CA ASN A 239 17.94 10.26 -4.75
C ASN A 239 17.90 11.62 -5.48
N ALA A 240 16.91 11.85 -6.33
CA ALA A 240 16.75 13.10 -7.07
C ALA A 240 16.00 14.15 -6.22
N PRO A 241 16.11 15.45 -6.54
CA PRO A 241 15.20 16.45 -5.98
C PRO A 241 13.76 16.20 -6.44
N LEU A 242 12.79 16.70 -5.65
CA LEU A 242 11.37 16.68 -6.04
C LEU A 242 11.18 17.49 -7.34
N LYS A 243 10.66 16.84 -8.38
CA LYS A 243 10.32 17.45 -9.66
C LYS A 243 8.97 16.91 -10.14
N ARG A 244 8.09 17.81 -10.61
CA ARG A 244 6.82 17.47 -11.24
C ARG A 244 6.74 18.04 -12.66
N PRO A 245 6.09 17.35 -13.62
CA PRO A 245 5.57 15.97 -13.50
C PRO A 245 6.71 14.94 -13.35
N ALA A 246 6.38 13.72 -12.95
CA ALA A 246 7.32 12.60 -12.99
C ALA A 246 7.72 12.29 -14.44
N ALA A 247 8.80 11.53 -14.62
CA ALA A 247 9.23 11.09 -15.94
C ALA A 247 8.34 9.94 -16.40
N PHE A 248 8.03 9.87 -17.70
CA PHE A 248 7.36 8.71 -18.27
C PHE A 248 8.32 7.52 -18.40
N VAL A 249 7.78 6.31 -18.31
CA VAL A 249 8.53 5.09 -18.61
C VAL A 249 8.55 4.88 -20.12
N GLU A 250 9.66 5.24 -20.77
CA GLU A 250 9.84 5.04 -22.22
C GLU A 250 10.42 3.66 -22.55
N GLU A 251 11.37 3.20 -21.72
CA GLU A 251 12.03 1.90 -21.85
C GLU A 251 11.79 1.07 -20.58
N PRO A 252 10.72 0.25 -20.53
CA PRO A 252 10.41 -0.53 -19.34
C PRO A 252 11.47 -1.63 -19.15
N PRO A 253 11.97 -1.85 -17.91
CA PRO A 253 12.83 -2.99 -17.63
C PRO A 253 12.05 -4.31 -17.83
N ASP A 254 12.75 -5.41 -18.13
CA ASP A 254 12.13 -6.70 -18.46
C ASP A 254 11.12 -7.19 -17.41
N TRP A 255 11.41 -6.96 -16.12
CA TRP A 255 10.50 -7.33 -15.03
C TRP A 255 9.19 -6.55 -15.10
N LEU A 256 9.20 -5.29 -15.54
CA LEU A 256 8.01 -4.46 -15.66
C LEU A 256 7.16 -4.94 -16.83
N THR A 257 7.78 -5.21 -17.98
CA THR A 257 7.09 -5.79 -19.15
C THR A 257 6.51 -7.18 -18.86
N SER A 258 7.08 -7.92 -17.91
CA SER A 258 6.53 -9.21 -17.50
C SER A 258 5.19 -9.09 -16.78
N LEU A 259 4.92 -7.97 -16.09
CA LEU A 259 3.65 -7.72 -15.40
C LEU A 259 2.49 -7.52 -16.37
N ASP A 260 2.74 -6.85 -17.50
CA ASP A 260 1.74 -6.65 -18.57
C ASP A 260 1.33 -7.98 -19.24
N ARG A 261 2.17 -9.01 -19.12
CA ARG A 261 1.95 -10.33 -19.72
C ARG A 261 1.23 -11.30 -18.78
N ILE A 262 0.88 -10.88 -17.57
CA ILE A 262 0.16 -11.72 -16.62
C ILE A 262 -1.25 -12.01 -17.18
N ALA A 263 -1.42 -13.23 -17.67
CA ALA A 263 -2.67 -13.69 -18.26
C ALA A 263 -3.85 -13.52 -17.30
N ASP A 264 -5.02 -13.20 -17.84
CA ASP A 264 -6.26 -13.17 -17.09
C ASP A 264 -6.91 -14.57 -17.16
N PRO A 265 -6.93 -15.34 -16.05
CA PRO A 265 -7.54 -16.66 -16.04
C PRO A 265 -9.05 -16.62 -16.32
N SER A 266 -9.73 -15.48 -16.12
CA SER A 266 -11.14 -15.32 -16.50
C SER A 266 -11.35 -15.22 -18.03
N LEU A 267 -10.31 -14.85 -18.77
CA LEU A 267 -10.29 -14.84 -20.24
C LEU A 267 -9.79 -16.16 -20.84
N ALA A 268 -9.27 -17.08 -20.02
CA ALA A 268 -8.91 -18.42 -20.46
C ALA A 268 -10.19 -19.16 -20.82
N ARG A 269 -10.37 -19.50 -22.11
CA ARG A 269 -11.50 -20.34 -22.55
C ARG A 269 -11.47 -21.65 -21.77
N PRO A 270 -12.58 -22.11 -21.18
CA PRO A 270 -12.61 -23.42 -20.56
C PRO A 270 -12.18 -24.47 -21.59
N GLN A 271 -11.28 -25.37 -21.22
CA GLN A 271 -11.04 -26.57 -22.01
C GLN A 271 -12.39 -27.27 -22.17
N ALA A 272 -12.83 -27.42 -23.42
CA ALA A 272 -14.00 -28.23 -23.72
C ALA A 272 -13.78 -29.60 -23.09
N ALA A 273 -14.64 -29.99 -22.15
CA ALA A 273 -14.61 -31.32 -21.58
C ALA A 273 -14.71 -32.30 -22.75
N ALA A 274 -13.64 -33.08 -22.98
CA ALA A 274 -13.70 -34.21 -23.90
C ALA A 274 -14.73 -35.18 -23.29
N GLY A 275 -15.84 -35.36 -24.01
CA GLY A 275 -16.91 -36.28 -23.64
C GLY A 275 -16.51 -37.74 -23.74
#